data_AF-A0A1I6LYT6-F1
#
_entry.id   AF-A0A1I6LYT6-F1
#
_cell.length_a   1.000
_cell.length_b   1.000
_cell.length_c   1.000
_cell.angle_alpha   90.00
_cell.angle_beta   90.00
_cell.angle_gamma   90.00
#
_symmetry.space_group_name_H-M   'P 1'
#
loop_
_entity.id
_entity.type
_entity.pdbx_description
1 polymer ?
#
loop_
_entity_poly.entity_id
_entity_poly.type
_entity_poly.pdbx_seq_one_letter_code
_entity_poly.pdbx_strand_id
1 'polypeptide(L)'
;MNYLKREMVTHGVELGPGNVLSSLMKHNISDIKIYAYDKEEEQEKLRAYIEKTTIPFLSRCLGIAVATKNNNWKEEDYQTGVKEPYEKIRQMEQRTEEENRKATREEMEQAMELLKKIFETKQTEKEEQEMRFKQLFRDTGTEDIFLKK
;
A
#
# COMPACT_ATOMS: atom_id res chain seq x y z
N MET A 1 -13.71 17.24 -23.67
CA MET A 1 -12.67 16.69 -22.75
C MET A 1 -12.06 17.70 -21.78
N ASN A 2 -12.13 19.02 -21.98
CA ASN A 2 -11.67 20.00 -20.97
C ASN A 2 -12.33 19.83 -19.60
N TYR A 3 -13.56 19.29 -19.57
CA TYR A 3 -14.22 18.83 -18.35
C TYR A 3 -13.32 17.89 -17.53
N LEU A 4 -12.80 16.81 -18.12
CA LEU A 4 -11.96 15.83 -17.41
C LEU A 4 -10.70 16.47 -16.83
N LYS A 5 -10.07 17.40 -17.58
CA LYS A 5 -8.90 18.15 -17.12
C LYS A 5 -9.24 19.08 -15.94
N ARG A 6 -10.42 19.71 -15.97
CA ARG A 6 -10.91 20.56 -14.87
C ARG A 6 -11.23 19.74 -13.62
N GLU A 7 -11.74 18.53 -13.79
CA GLU A 7 -11.98 17.58 -12.69
C GLU A 7 -10.70 16.86 -12.22
N MET A 8 -9.51 17.31 -12.66
CA MET A 8 -8.20 16.76 -12.29
C MET A 8 -8.05 15.26 -12.56
N VAL A 9 -8.77 14.73 -13.55
CA VAL A 9 -8.58 13.36 -14.02
C VAL A 9 -7.22 13.28 -14.70
N THR A 10 -6.36 12.38 -14.24
CA THR A 10 -5.01 12.16 -14.79
C THR A 10 -4.89 10.84 -15.55
N HIS A 11 -5.75 9.88 -15.24
CA HIS A 11 -5.75 8.55 -15.84
C HIS A 11 -7.19 8.09 -16.13
N GLY A 12 -7.37 7.29 -17.17
CA GLY A 12 -8.64 6.67 -17.52
C GLY A 12 -8.45 5.27 -18.08
N VAL A 13 -9.48 4.43 -17.96
CA VAL A 13 -9.50 3.07 -18.50
C VAL A 13 -10.65 2.99 -19.50
N GLU A 14 -10.33 2.65 -20.75
CA GLU A 14 -11.30 2.40 -21.81
C GLU A 14 -11.71 0.92 -21.76
N LEU A 15 -12.97 0.67 -21.42
CA LEU A 15 -13.56 -0.67 -21.36
C LEU A 15 -14.41 -0.89 -22.62
N GLY A 16 -13.95 -1.77 -23.51
CA GLY A 16 -14.64 -2.07 -24.77
C GLY A 16 -13.64 -2.33 -25.90
N PRO A 17 -14.11 -2.83 -27.06
CA PRO A 17 -13.24 -3.12 -28.18
C PRO A 17 -12.71 -1.84 -28.83
N GLY A 18 -11.41 -1.83 -29.15
CA GLY A 18 -10.73 -0.77 -29.87
C GLY A 18 -9.94 0.17 -28.97
N ASN A 19 -9.69 1.37 -29.47
CA ASN A 19 -8.82 2.35 -28.82
C ASN A 19 -9.26 3.77 -29.16
N VAL A 20 -10.58 3.98 -29.24
CA VAL A 20 -11.17 5.23 -29.72
C VAL A 20 -10.88 6.33 -28.71
N LEU A 21 -11.17 6.10 -27.42
CA LEU A 21 -10.91 7.09 -26.38
C LEU A 21 -9.41 7.36 -26.25
N SER A 22 -8.58 6.32 -26.21
CA SER A 22 -7.13 6.52 -26.13
C SER A 22 -6.56 7.28 -27.34
N SER A 23 -7.04 7.02 -28.56
CA SER A 23 -6.63 7.77 -29.77
C SER A 23 -7.13 9.22 -29.74
N LEU A 24 -8.40 9.41 -29.34
CA LEU A 24 -9.00 10.74 -29.19
C LEU A 24 -8.26 11.60 -28.16
N MET A 25 -7.84 11.00 -27.03
CA MET A 25 -7.14 11.71 -25.98
C MET A 25 -5.73 12.13 -26.39
N LYS A 26 -4.99 11.30 -27.15
CA LYS A 26 -3.66 11.67 -27.70
C LYS A 26 -3.67 12.98 -28.49
N HIS A 27 -4.75 13.26 -29.21
CA HIS A 27 -4.86 14.44 -30.06
C HIS A 27 -5.49 15.66 -29.37
N ASN A 28 -6.24 15.46 -28.28
CA ASN A 28 -6.98 16.54 -27.62
C ASN A 28 -6.38 16.94 -26.26
N ILE A 29 -6.10 15.97 -25.39
CA ILE A 29 -5.54 16.20 -24.05
C ILE A 29 -4.58 15.05 -23.75
N SER A 30 -3.33 15.19 -24.20
CA SER A 30 -2.28 14.19 -23.99
C SER A 30 -1.89 14.00 -22.53
N ASP A 31 -2.25 14.95 -21.65
CA ASP A 31 -1.92 14.94 -20.22
C ASP A 31 -2.71 13.86 -19.44
N ILE A 32 -3.81 13.35 -20.02
CA ILE A 32 -4.60 12.28 -19.42
C ILE A 32 -4.23 10.96 -20.08
N LYS A 33 -3.64 10.06 -19.30
CA LYS A 33 -3.21 8.75 -19.80
C LYS A 33 -4.40 7.78 -19.83
N ILE A 34 -4.75 7.29 -21.01
CA ILE A 34 -5.82 6.30 -21.19
C ILE A 34 -5.21 4.93 -21.49
N TYR A 35 -5.67 3.91 -20.76
CA TYR A 35 -5.33 2.51 -21.00
C TYR A 35 -6.51 1.81 -21.67
N ALA A 36 -6.30 1.24 -22.86
CA ALA A 36 -7.30 0.44 -23.56
C ALA A 36 -7.27 -0.99 -23.00
N TYR A 37 -8.28 -1.37 -22.20
CA TYR A 37 -8.22 -2.61 -21.43
C TYR A 37 -8.34 -3.88 -22.29
N ASP A 38 -8.82 -3.76 -23.52
CA ASP A 38 -8.90 -4.87 -24.47
C ASP A 38 -7.54 -5.26 -25.07
N LYS A 39 -6.50 -4.44 -24.90
CA LYS A 39 -5.13 -4.71 -25.37
C LYS A 39 -4.24 -5.21 -24.23
N GLU A 40 -3.66 -6.39 -24.41
CA GLU A 40 -2.79 -7.04 -23.41
C GLU A 40 -1.62 -6.14 -22.97
N GLU A 41 -0.92 -5.50 -23.92
CA GLU A 41 0.17 -4.55 -23.60
C GLU A 41 -0.28 -3.36 -22.73
N GLU A 42 -1.52 -2.89 -22.90
CA GLU A 42 -2.06 -1.78 -22.11
C GLU A 42 -2.53 -2.26 -20.73
N GLN A 43 -3.01 -3.51 -20.62
CA GLN A 43 -3.28 -4.14 -19.33
C GLN A 43 -2.00 -4.26 -18.51
N GLU A 44 -0.88 -4.68 -19.11
CA GLU A 44 0.42 -4.74 -18.42
C GLU A 44 0.87 -3.37 -17.93
N LYS A 45 0.75 -2.32 -18.76
CA LYS A 45 1.08 -0.94 -18.36
C LYS A 45 0.19 -0.41 -17.25
N LEU A 46 -1.10 -0.77 -17.26
CA LEU A 46 -2.04 -0.41 -16.19
C LEU A 46 -1.69 -1.15 -14.89
N ARG A 47 -1.41 -2.45 -14.95
CA ARG A 47 -0.95 -3.23 -13.79
C ARG A 47 0.33 -2.67 -13.19
N ALA A 48 1.34 -2.41 -14.03
CA ALA A 48 2.60 -1.81 -13.59
C ALA A 48 2.41 -0.41 -12.97
N TYR A 49 1.44 0.37 -13.48
CA TYR A 49 1.09 1.65 -12.87
C TYR A 49 0.46 1.46 -11.49
N ILE A 50 -0.56 0.60 -11.37
CA ILE A 50 -1.23 0.30 -10.10
C ILE A 50 -0.23 -0.24 -9.07
N GLU A 51 0.65 -1.14 -9.46
CA GLU A 51 1.70 -1.67 -8.58
C GLU A 51 2.71 -0.62 -8.11
N LYS A 52 2.96 0.42 -8.90
CA LYS A 52 3.80 1.56 -8.47
C LYS A 52 3.07 2.52 -7.54
N THR A 53 1.74 2.47 -7.48
CA THR A 53 0.95 3.31 -6.58
C THR A 53 0.78 2.70 -5.19
N THR A 54 1.05 1.40 -5.01
CA THR A 54 0.99 0.77 -3.69
C THR A 54 2.25 1.06 -2.88
N ILE A 55 2.08 1.23 -1.57
CA ILE A 55 3.18 1.43 -0.65
C ILE A 55 3.78 0.06 -0.31
N PRO A 56 5.12 -0.10 -0.25
CA PRO A 56 5.73 -1.35 0.21
C PRO A 56 5.20 -1.74 1.61
N PHE A 57 4.92 -3.04 1.78
CA PHE A 57 4.22 -3.53 2.97
C PHE A 57 4.93 -3.19 4.28
N LEU A 58 6.24 -3.45 4.33
CA LEU A 58 7.06 -3.24 5.52
C LEU A 58 7.21 -1.74 5.85
N SER A 59 7.43 -0.90 4.84
CA SER A 59 7.43 0.56 5.01
C SER A 59 6.12 1.07 5.56
N ARG A 60 4.98 0.52 5.09
CA ARG A 60 3.67 0.91 5.60
C ARG A 60 3.44 0.46 7.05
N CYS A 61 3.89 -0.74 7.42
CA CYS A 61 3.90 -1.20 8.82
C CYS A 61 4.65 -0.23 9.74
N LEU A 62 5.86 0.19 9.35
CA LEU A 62 6.66 1.15 10.13
C LEU A 62 5.94 2.49 10.27
N GLY A 63 5.38 3.01 9.17
CA GLY A 63 4.60 4.26 9.19
C GLY A 63 3.40 4.20 10.13
N ILE A 64 2.66 3.08 10.12
CA ILE A 64 1.54 2.85 11.04
C ILE A 64 2.01 2.76 12.50
N ALA A 65 3.11 2.04 12.75
CA ALA A 65 3.68 1.93 14.09
C ALA A 65 4.04 3.31 14.67
N VAL A 66 4.61 4.21 13.87
CA VAL A 66 4.95 5.58 14.31
C VAL A 66 3.70 6.44 14.48
N ALA A 67 2.77 6.40 13.54
CA ALA A 67 1.56 7.23 13.54
C ALA A 67 0.55 6.86 14.63
N THR A 68 0.63 5.65 15.17
CA THR A 68 -0.26 5.18 16.24
C THR A 68 0.21 5.69 17.59
N LYS A 69 -0.68 6.37 18.32
CA LYS A 69 -0.38 6.99 19.61
C LYS A 69 0.03 5.93 20.64
N ASN A 70 1.04 6.25 21.45
CA ASN A 70 1.37 5.49 22.64
C ASN A 70 0.50 5.97 23.82
N ASN A 71 -0.33 5.09 24.37
CA ASN A 71 -1.12 5.34 25.57
C ASN A 71 -0.50 4.71 26.85
N ASN A 72 0.58 3.93 26.70
CA ASN A 72 1.32 3.34 27.80
C ASN A 72 2.41 4.29 28.32
N TRP A 73 2.41 4.54 29.62
CA TRP A 73 3.33 5.45 30.31
C TRP A 73 4.58 4.76 30.88
N LYS A 74 4.67 3.42 30.77
CA LYS A 74 5.82 2.65 31.26
C LYS A 74 6.93 2.63 30.20
N GLU A 75 8.01 3.34 30.48
CA GLU A 75 9.17 3.44 29.57
C GLU A 75 9.88 2.09 29.34
N GLU A 76 9.91 1.22 30.35
CA GLU A 76 10.52 -0.12 30.25
C GLU A 76 9.81 -1.00 29.21
N ASP A 77 8.48 -0.97 29.19
CA ASP A 77 7.65 -1.69 28.21
C ASP A 77 7.92 -1.15 26.79
N TYR A 78 8.17 0.16 26.65
CA TYR A 78 8.38 0.79 25.36
C TYR A 78 9.65 0.27 24.65
N GLN A 79 10.72 0.03 25.40
CA GLN A 79 11.98 -0.48 24.83
C GLN A 79 11.78 -1.85 24.18
N THR A 80 11.23 -2.81 24.93
CA THR A 80 11.11 -4.22 24.49
C THR A 80 9.87 -4.48 23.63
N GLY A 81 8.81 -3.71 23.85
CA GLY A 81 7.51 -3.89 23.19
C GLY A 81 7.29 -2.96 21.98
N VAL A 82 8.05 -1.87 21.84
CA VAL A 82 7.96 -0.97 20.68
C VAL A 82 9.25 -0.89 19.88
N LYS A 83 10.38 -0.55 20.50
CA LYS A 83 11.63 -0.32 19.75
C LYS A 83 12.19 -1.59 19.13
N GLU A 84 12.25 -2.70 19.89
CA GLU A 84 12.76 -3.96 19.33
C GLU A 84 11.90 -4.50 18.17
N PRO A 85 10.55 -4.57 18.27
CA PRO A 85 9.74 -5.02 17.13
C PRO A 85 9.83 -4.08 15.93
N TYR A 86 9.89 -2.77 16.17
CA TYR A 86 10.06 -1.78 15.10
C TYR A 86 11.38 -1.99 14.34
N GLU A 87 12.48 -2.17 15.06
CA GLU A 87 13.79 -2.38 14.44
C GLU A 87 13.85 -3.69 13.66
N LYS A 88 13.17 -4.75 14.12
CA LYS A 88 13.04 -6.00 13.36
C LYS A 88 12.27 -5.81 12.04
N ILE A 89 11.18 -5.03 12.05
CA ILE A 89 10.45 -4.71 10.80
C ILE A 89 11.35 -3.90 9.86
N ARG A 90 12.10 -2.94 10.39
CA ARG A 90 13.04 -2.11 9.63
C ARG A 90 14.17 -2.93 8.99
N GLN A 91 14.71 -3.91 9.70
CA GLN A 91 15.72 -4.81 9.14
C GLN A 91 15.16 -5.68 8.01
N MET A 92 13.90 -6.15 8.14
CA MET A 92 13.24 -6.85 7.05
C MET A 92 13.04 -5.94 5.83
N GLU A 93 12.60 -4.69 6.04
CA GLU A 93 12.44 -3.70 4.96
C GLU A 93 13.76 -3.49 4.23
N GLN A 94 14.82 -3.16 4.97
CA GLN A 94 16.14 -2.91 4.40
C GLN A 94 16.64 -4.10 3.59
N ARG A 95 16.47 -5.34 4.09
CA ARG A 95 16.82 -6.55 3.34
C ARG A 95 16.04 -6.65 2.03
N THR A 96 14.73 -6.41 2.05
CA THR A 96 13.90 -6.48 0.83
C THR A 96 14.29 -5.41 -0.19
N GLU A 97 14.68 -4.22 0.26
CA GLU A 97 15.17 -3.14 -0.59
C GLU A 97 16.53 -3.45 -1.21
N GLU A 98 17.49 -3.94 -0.41
CA GLU A 98 18.81 -4.37 -0.87
C GLU A 98 18.72 -5.51 -1.89
N GLU A 99 17.78 -6.43 -1.71
CA GLU A 99 17.49 -7.54 -2.62
C GLU A 99 16.59 -7.12 -3.82
N ASN A 100 16.15 -5.86 -3.87
CA ASN A 100 15.26 -5.30 -4.88
C ASN A 100 14.01 -6.17 -5.14
N ARG A 101 13.38 -6.65 -4.07
CA ARG A 101 12.19 -7.49 -4.13
C ARG A 101 11.11 -7.00 -3.17
N LYS A 102 9.89 -7.51 -3.38
CA LYS A 102 8.80 -7.32 -2.42
C LYS A 102 8.97 -8.28 -1.23
N ALA A 103 8.36 -7.94 -0.10
CA ALA A 103 8.29 -8.82 1.06
C ALA A 103 7.58 -10.15 0.69
N THR A 104 8.06 -11.27 1.21
CA THR A 104 7.35 -12.54 1.09
C THR A 104 6.14 -12.58 2.03
N ARG A 105 5.25 -13.56 1.84
CA ARG A 105 4.10 -13.75 2.72
C ARG A 105 4.54 -13.97 4.17
N GLU A 106 5.57 -14.78 4.39
CA GLU A 106 6.09 -15.07 5.73
C GLU A 106 6.65 -13.80 6.40
N GLU A 107 7.36 -12.96 5.64
CA GLU A 107 7.85 -11.67 6.15
C GLU A 107 6.70 -10.70 6.47
N MET A 108 5.63 -10.70 5.67
CA MET A 108 4.42 -9.91 5.95
C MET A 108 3.73 -10.38 7.23
N GLU A 109 3.53 -11.68 7.39
CA GLU A 109 2.93 -12.28 8.59
C GLU A 109 3.77 -11.98 9.84
N GLN A 110 5.10 -12.13 9.75
CA GLN A 110 6.02 -11.77 10.81
C GLN A 110 5.94 -10.28 11.16
N ALA A 111 5.88 -9.39 10.17
CA ALA A 111 5.73 -7.95 10.41
C ALA A 111 4.38 -7.61 11.06
N MET A 112 3.31 -8.32 10.71
CA MET A 112 2.00 -8.14 11.34
C MET A 112 2.01 -8.56 12.82
N GLU A 113 2.65 -9.67 13.17
CA GLU A 113 2.79 -10.08 14.57
C GLU A 113 3.58 -9.05 15.38
N LEU A 114 4.67 -8.53 14.82
CA LEU A 114 5.47 -7.48 15.45
C LEU A 114 4.67 -6.17 15.61
N LEU A 115 3.89 -5.80 14.59
CA LEU A 115 3.01 -4.62 14.64
C LEU A 115 1.89 -4.78 15.68
N LYS A 116 1.32 -5.98 15.79
CA LYS A 116 0.35 -6.30 16.84
C LYS A 116 0.96 -6.17 18.24
N LYS A 117 2.18 -6.68 18.45
CA LYS A 117 2.92 -6.49 19.71
C LYS A 117 3.13 -5.01 20.03
N ILE A 118 3.43 -4.18 19.03
CA ILE A 118 3.56 -2.73 19.20
C ILE A 118 2.23 -2.13 19.67
N PHE A 119 1.10 -2.49 19.05
CA PHE A 119 -0.21 -2.00 19.46
C PHE A 119 -0.60 -2.41 20.87
N GLU A 120 -0.35 -3.67 21.23
CA GLU A 120 -0.59 -4.19 22.59
C GLU A 120 0.25 -3.41 23.62
N THR A 121 1.54 -3.19 23.32
CA THR A 121 2.44 -2.43 24.19
C THR A 121 2.01 -0.96 24.31
N LYS A 122 1.58 -0.35 23.21
CA LYS A 122 1.08 1.03 23.16
C LYS A 122 -0.30 1.20 23.79
N GLN A 123 -0.95 0.11 24.20
CA GLN A 123 -2.34 0.11 24.66
C GLN A 123 -3.28 0.78 23.65
N THR A 124 -3.12 0.43 22.37
CA THR A 124 -4.00 0.86 21.29
C THR A 124 -5.34 0.12 21.40
N GLU A 125 -6.46 0.84 21.29
CA GLU A 125 -7.80 0.23 21.36
C GLU A 125 -8.02 -0.77 20.22
N LYS A 126 -8.77 -1.85 20.48
CA LYS A 126 -8.97 -2.94 19.51
C LYS A 126 -9.57 -2.43 18.19
N GLU A 127 -10.51 -1.50 18.25
CA GLU A 127 -11.13 -0.90 17.07
C GLU A 127 -10.11 -0.14 16.21
N GLU A 128 -9.19 0.60 16.85
CA GLU A 128 -8.09 1.24 16.14
C GLU A 128 -7.13 0.21 15.54
N GLN A 129 -6.77 -0.85 16.28
CA GLN A 129 -5.90 -1.91 15.74
C GLN A 129 -6.48 -2.52 14.46
N GLU A 130 -7.77 -2.89 14.47
CA GLU A 130 -8.46 -3.43 13.30
C GLU A 130 -8.49 -2.43 12.14
N MET A 131 -8.76 -1.16 12.42
CA MET A 131 -8.74 -0.08 11.43
C MET A 131 -7.35 0.06 10.80
N ARG A 132 -6.28 0.03 11.61
CA ARG A 132 -4.89 0.13 11.14
C ARG A 132 -4.48 -1.06 10.29
N PHE A 133 -4.88 -2.28 10.64
CA PHE A 133 -4.63 -3.45 9.80
C PHE A 133 -5.39 -3.38 8.47
N LYS A 134 -6.67 -2.98 8.47
CA LYS A 134 -7.42 -2.76 7.22
C LYS A 134 -6.76 -1.68 6.36
N GLN A 135 -6.30 -0.59 6.98
CA GLN A 135 -5.53 0.46 6.31
C GLN A 135 -4.24 -0.09 5.71
N LEU A 136 -3.47 -0.89 6.46
CA LEU A 136 -2.25 -1.55 5.97
C LEU A 136 -2.54 -2.38 4.71
N PHE A 137 -3.56 -3.24 4.74
CA PHE A 137 -3.85 -4.13 3.61
C PHE A 137 -4.28 -3.36 2.37
N ARG A 138 -5.13 -2.35 2.52
CA ARG A 138 -5.58 -1.50 1.42
C ARG A 138 -4.43 -0.70 0.80
N ASP A 139 -3.64 -0.03 1.63
CA ASP A 139 -2.58 0.87 1.16
C ASP A 139 -1.41 0.10 0.48
N THR A 140 -1.31 -1.20 0.74
CA THR A 140 -0.27 -2.10 0.20
C THR A 140 -0.81 -3.04 -0.89
N GLY A 141 -2.12 -3.02 -1.17
CA GLY A 141 -2.75 -3.92 -2.14
C GLY A 141 -2.73 -5.40 -1.73
N THR A 142 -2.76 -5.70 -0.43
CA THR A 142 -2.68 -7.08 0.11
C THR A 142 -3.99 -7.60 0.70
N GLU A 143 -5.11 -6.93 0.43
CA GLU A 143 -6.45 -7.33 0.92
C GLU A 143 -6.83 -8.75 0.51
N ASP A 144 -6.52 -9.16 -0.73
CA ASP A 144 -6.81 -10.51 -1.22
C ASP A 144 -6.05 -11.63 -0.48
N ILE A 145 -4.94 -11.29 0.18
CA ILE A 145 -4.09 -12.25 0.93
C ILE A 145 -4.65 -12.43 2.35
N PHE A 146 -5.10 -11.35 2.99
CA PHE A 146 -5.38 -11.32 4.42
C PHE A 146 -6.86 -11.10 4.80
N LEU A 147 -7.72 -10.66 3.87
CA LEU A 147 -9.13 -10.37 4.14
C LEU A 147 -10.11 -11.39 3.52
N LYS A 148 -9.65 -12.35 2.71
CA LYS A 148 -10.52 -13.39 2.19
C LYS A 148 -10.85 -14.44 3.25
N LYS A 149 -12.17 -14.59 3.52
CA LYS A 149 -12.79 -15.70 4.23
C LYS A 149 -13.02 -16.88 3.28
#